data_AF-A0A450XQB1-F1
#
_entry.id   AF-A0A450XQB1-F1
#
_cell.length_a   1.000
_cell.length_b   1.000
_cell.length_c   1.000
_cell.angle_alpha   90.00
_cell.angle_beta   90.00
_cell.angle_gamma   90.00
#
_symmetry.space_group_name_H-M   'P 1'
#
loop_
_entity.id
_entity.type
_entity.pdbx_description
1 polymer ?
#
loop_
_entity_poly.entity_id
_entity_poly.type
_entity_poly.pdbx_seq_one_letter_code
_entity_poly.pdbx_strand_id
1 'polypeptide(L)' 'MQAIQFDARIHDGVIELPPQHRGLPKENVKVILLVEDESPLPATRSSALDILARSPGKRLFQSAEAVDNHLRTERDAWEG' A
#
# COMPACT_ATOMS: atom_id res chain seq x y z
N MET A 1 -0.41 -27.69 17.93
CA MET A 1 -1.31 -26.95 17.02
C MET A 1 -0.73 -27.05 15.63
N GLN A 2 -1.51 -27.51 14.64
CA GLN A 2 -1.09 -27.65 13.25
C GLN A 2 -1.85 -26.63 12.40
N ALA A 3 -1.14 -25.90 11.55
CA ALA A 3 -1.73 -25.01 10.57
C ALA A 3 -1.73 -25.70 9.20
N ILE A 4 -2.81 -25.54 8.46
CA ILE A 4 -2.95 -26.05 7.09
C ILE A 4 -3.22 -24.84 6.20
N GLN A 5 -2.38 -24.67 5.19
CA GLN A 5 -2.52 -23.62 4.18
C GLN A 5 -2.85 -24.27 2.85
N PHE A 6 -3.87 -23.73 2.19
CA PHE A 6 -4.25 -24.11 0.83
C PHE A 6 -4.92 -22.90 0.18
N ASP A 7 -4.83 -22.84 -1.15
CA ASP A 7 -5.56 -21.84 -1.91
C ASP A 7 -6.98 -22.33 -2.13
N ALA A 8 -7.96 -21.48 -1.82
CA ALA A 8 -9.36 -21.76 -2.04
C ALA A 8 -10.09 -20.50 -2.48
N ARG A 9 -11.09 -20.70 -3.33
CA ARG A 9 -12.05 -19.65 -3.68
C ARG A 9 -13.19 -19.67 -2.68
N ILE A 10 -13.67 -18.48 -2.32
CA ILE A 10 -14.86 -18.32 -1.48
C ILE A 10 -16.07 -18.25 -2.42
N HIS A 11 -17.00 -19.19 -2.28
CA HIS A 11 -18.25 -19.23 -3.05
C HIS A 11 -19.43 -19.08 -2.08
N ASP A 12 -20.21 -18.02 -2.21
CA ASP A 12 -21.37 -17.71 -1.33
C ASP A 12 -21.03 -17.75 0.18
N GLY A 13 -19.82 -17.30 0.55
CA GLY A 13 -19.33 -17.32 1.93
C GLY A 13 -18.84 -18.68 2.42
N VAL A 14 -18.81 -19.71 1.56
CA VAL A 14 -18.30 -21.05 1.86
C VAL A 14 -16.87 -21.20 1.34
N ILE A 15 -15.98 -21.68 2.20
CA ILE A 15 -14.62 -22.11 1.85
C ILE A 15 -14.63 -23.63 1.78
N GLU A 16 -14.42 -24.19 0.60
CA GLU A 16 -14.32 -25.64 0.45
C GLU A 16 -12.94 -26.14 0.84
N LEU A 17 -12.90 -27.14 1.73
CA LEU A 17 -11.67 -27.85 2.07
C LEU A 17 -11.28 -28.79 0.93
N PRO A 18 -10.01 -28.73 0.44
CA PRO A 18 -9.50 -29.69 -0.52
C PRO A 18 -9.68 -31.13 -0.03
N PRO A 19 -9.87 -32.11 -0.93
CA PRO A 19 -10.15 -33.50 -0.56
C PRO A 19 -9.17 -34.08 0.46
N GLN A 20 -7.88 -33.73 0.34
CA GLN A 20 -6.80 -34.14 1.23
C GLN A 20 -6.94 -33.65 2.69
N HIS A 21 -7.82 -32.67 2.94
CA HIS A 21 -8.06 -32.07 4.26
C HIS A 21 -9.50 -32.31 4.77
N ARG A 22 -10.32 -33.10 4.07
CA ARG A 22 -11.70 -33.41 4.52
C ARG A 22 -11.77 -34.28 5.78
N GLY A 23 -10.68 -34.99 6.09
CA GLY A 23 -10.58 -35.83 7.28
C GLY A 23 -10.22 -35.09 8.57
N LEU A 24 -10.27 -33.75 8.58
CA LEU A 24 -9.98 -32.99 9.79
C LEU A 24 -10.97 -33.37 10.91
N PRO A 25 -10.49 -33.57 12.13
CA PRO A 25 -11.36 -33.87 13.26
C PRO A 25 -12.40 -32.76 13.41
N LYS A 26 -13.64 -33.13 13.78
CA LYS A 26 -14.81 -32.23 13.95
C LYS A 26 -14.68 -31.26 15.13
N GLU A 27 -13.47 -30.77 15.38
CA GLU A 27 -13.18 -29.81 16.43
C GLU A 27 -13.25 -28.39 15.88
N ASN A 28 -13.52 -27.43 16.76
CA ASN A 28 -13.58 -26.02 16.41
C ASN A 28 -12.24 -25.56 15.82
N VAL A 29 -12.24 -25.13 14.56
CA VAL A 29 -11.04 -24.63 13.87
C VAL A 29 -11.01 -23.10 13.86
N LYS A 30 -9.82 -22.51 13.99
CA LYS A 30 -9.58 -21.10 13.71
C LYS A 30 -9.14 -20.96 12.26
N VAL A 31 -9.82 -20.12 11.50
CA VAL A 31 -9.53 -19.86 10.08
C VAL A 31 -8.85 -18.49 9.96
N ILE A 32 -7.75 -18.41 9.21
CA ILE A 32 -7.08 -17.16 8.84
C ILE A 32 -7.26 -16.99 7.33
N LEU A 33 -7.89 -15.88 6.93
CA LEU A 33 -8.08 -15.52 5.53
C LEU A 33 -6.99 -14.52 5.13
N LEU A 34 -6.14 -14.94 4.20
CA LEU A 34 -5.22 -14.04 3.52
C LEU A 34 -5.85 -13.73 2.16
N VAL A 35 -6.29 -12.49 1.98
CA VAL A 35 -6.75 -11.98 0.70
C VAL A 35 -5.60 -11.21 0.06
N GLU A 36 -5.37 -11.45 -1.22
CA GLU A 36 -4.54 -10.54 -2.00
C GLU A 36 -5.27 -9.21 -2.05
N ASP A 37 -4.64 -8.18 -1.50
CA ASP A 37 -5.13 -6.82 -1.64
C ASP A 37 -4.97 -6.47 -3.12
N GLU A 38 -6.07 -6.49 -3.89
CA GLU A 38 -6.18 -5.61 -5.05
C GLU A 38 -6.21 -4.18 -4.50
N SER A 39 -5.09 -3.75 -3.93
CA SER A 39 -4.88 -2.36 -3.60
C SER A 39 -5.14 -1.63 -4.91
N PRO A 40 -6.04 -0.63 -4.94
CA PRO A 40 -6.09 0.25 -6.09
C PRO A 40 -4.66 0.75 -6.27
N LEU A 41 -4.07 0.43 -7.44
CA LEU A 41 -2.71 0.73 -7.86
C LEU A 41 -2.11 1.82 -6.97
N PRO A 42 -0.98 1.57 -6.27
CA PRO A 42 -0.50 2.46 -5.21
C PRO A 42 -0.61 3.88 -5.71
N ALA A 43 -1.56 4.63 -5.13
CA ALA A 43 -1.92 5.97 -5.59
C ALA A 43 -0.61 6.68 -5.86
N THR A 44 -0.33 6.95 -7.15
CA THR A 44 0.98 7.34 -7.66
C THR A 44 1.62 8.22 -6.63
N ARG A 45 2.60 7.66 -5.90
CA ARG A 45 3.14 8.25 -4.67
C ARG A 45 3.49 9.67 -5.04
N SER A 46 2.65 10.64 -4.65
CA SER A 46 2.71 11.95 -5.27
C SER A 46 4.09 12.49 -4.99
N SER A 47 4.87 12.68 -6.05
CA SER A 47 6.24 13.11 -5.87
C SER A 47 6.20 14.46 -5.16
N ALA A 48 7.26 14.81 -4.43
CA ALA A 48 7.34 16.14 -3.83
C ALA A 48 7.11 17.25 -4.89
N LEU A 49 7.48 16.98 -6.15
CA LEU A 49 7.20 17.83 -7.30
C LEU A 49 5.71 17.96 -7.61
N ASP A 50 4.93 16.87 -7.56
CA ASP A 50 3.49 16.89 -7.79
C ASP A 50 2.73 17.70 -6.73
N ILE A 51 3.20 17.65 -5.48
CA ILE A 51 2.63 18.40 -4.36
C ILE A 51 2.96 19.90 -4.53
N LEU A 52 4.21 20.23 -4.85
CA LEU A 52 4.66 21.60 -5.09
C LEU A 52 4.03 22.23 -6.35
N ALA A 53 3.78 21.43 -7.40
CA ALA A 53 3.11 21.91 -8.61
C ALA A 53 1.63 22.28 -8.38
N ARG A 54 1.04 21.88 -7.26
CA ARG A 54 -0.37 22.13 -6.91
C ARG A 54 -0.55 23.22 -5.84
N SER A 55 0.52 23.68 -5.17
CA SER A 55 0.40 24.72 -4.16
C SER A 55 0.13 26.11 -4.77
N PRO A 56 -0.65 26.98 -4.09
CA PRO A 56 -0.87 28.35 -4.54
C PRO A 56 0.46 29.14 -4.49
N GLY A 57 0.79 29.87 -5.55
CA GLY A 57 2.09 30.57 -5.70
C GLY A 57 3.09 29.89 -6.67
N LYS A 58 2.63 28.86 -7.39
CA LYS A 58 3.38 28.00 -8.33
C LYS A 58 4.63 28.63 -8.98
N ARG A 59 5.80 28.25 -8.47
CA ARG A 59 6.99 28.09 -9.31
C ARG A 59 7.00 26.65 -9.79
N LEU A 60 6.85 26.45 -11.10
CA LEU A 60 7.00 25.14 -11.72
C LEU A 60 8.49 24.81 -11.72
N PHE A 61 8.95 24.09 -10.70
CA PHE A 61 10.32 23.60 -10.65
C PHE A 61 10.48 22.45 -11.63
N GLN A 62 11.45 22.57 -12.54
CA GLN A 62 11.67 21.58 -13.60
C GLN A 62 12.42 20.33 -13.10
N SER A 63 13.05 20.39 -11.92
CA SER A 63 13.79 19.28 -11.32
C SER A 63 13.81 19.36 -9.79
N ALA A 64 14.14 18.25 -9.14
CA ALA A 64 14.30 18.18 -7.68
C ALA A 64 15.48 19.05 -7.18
N GLU A 65 16.54 19.18 -7.97
CA GLU A 65 17.69 20.03 -7.66
C GLU A 65 17.30 21.53 -7.66
N ALA A 66 16.41 21.94 -8.57
CA ALA A 66 15.89 23.30 -8.60
C ALA A 66 15.04 23.63 -7.35
N VAL A 67 14.37 22.63 -6.78
CA VAL A 67 13.65 22.77 -5.50
C VAL A 67 14.63 22.92 -4.34
N ASP A 68 15.65 22.06 -4.24
CA ASP A 68 16.62 22.09 -3.14
C ASP A 68 17.39 23.42 -3.08
N ASN A 69 17.84 23.91 -4.25
CA ASN A 69 18.51 25.20 -4.34
C ASN A 69 17.59 26.35 -3.91
N HIS A 70 16.32 26.34 -4.33
CA HIS A 70 15.38 27.38 -3.92
C HIS A 70 15.13 27.39 -2.41
N LEU A 71 14.91 26.21 -1.80
CA LEU A 71 14.70 26.09 -0.36
C LEU A 71 15.91 26.58 0.44
N ARG A 72 17.12 26.31 -0.06
CA ARG A 72 18.37 26.79 0.56
C ARG A 72 18.46 28.31 0.51
N THR A 73 18.19 28.92 -0.66
CA THR A 73 18.19 30.38 -0.81
C THR A 73 17.14 31.07 0.07
N GLU A 74 15.93 30.51 0.18
CA GLU A 74 14.90 31.07 1.06
C GLU A 74 15.31 30.96 2.53
N ARG A 75 15.89 29.83 2.96
CA ARG A 75 16.40 29.69 4.33
C ARG A 75 17.50 30.70 4.63
N ASP A 76 18.47 30.84 3.73
CA ASP A 76 19.59 31.77 3.91
C ASP A 76 19.09 33.23 3.96
N ALA A 77 17.99 33.56 3.26
CA ALA A 77 17.35 34.87 3.31
C ALA A 77 16.59 35.14 4.62
N TRP A 78 16.26 34.10 5.41
CA TRP A 78 15.63 34.23 6.72
C TRP A 78 16.65 34.24 7.86
N GLU A 79 17.87 33.75 7.62
CA GLU A 79 18.98 33.72 8.58
C GLU A 79 19.89 34.97 8.50
N GLY A 80 19.70 35.85 7.52
CA GLY A 80 20.42 37.13 7.37
C GLY A 80 19.60 38.34 7.82
#